data_AF-A0A0J1G7F0-F1
#
_entry.id   AF-A0A0J1G7F0-F1
#
_cell.length_a   1.000
_cell.length_b   1.000
_cell.length_c   1.000
_cell.angle_alpha   90.00
_cell.angle_beta   90.00
_cell.angle_gamma   90.00
#
_symmetry.space_group_name_H-M   'P 1'
#
loop_
_entity.id
_entity.type
_entity.pdbx_description
1 polymer ?
#
loop_
_entity_poly.entity_id
_entity_poly.type
_entity_poly.pdbx_seq_one_letter_code
_entity_poly.pdbx_strand_id
1 'polypeptide(L)'
;MQKLREKLKNKKGFTLVEMIVVLAIIGILIALVAPNMARIIKDGQETSDAAKAKTALTAAQAYATRQVAAGRSATPAAGSGVGTATPATAFVIELTDDKMKAAYTVTPAGGGTATASTDEFMSQSGDAYLNTNVVSGDDKLYAYISNEGAVMGMVYVNGTRVKAVAGFAPTGVTADNFDSATLKDKTFNPANGVIS
;
A
#
# COMPACT_ATOMS: atom_id res chain seq x y z
N MET A 1 -46.46 -42.50 -19.25
CA MET A 1 -46.40 -41.01 -19.31
C MET A 1 -47.32 -40.29 -18.32
N GLN A 2 -48.46 -40.85 -17.86
CA GLN A 2 -49.40 -40.16 -16.96
C GLN A 2 -48.86 -39.87 -15.54
N LYS A 3 -48.01 -40.75 -14.99
CA LYS A 3 -47.42 -40.60 -13.64
C LYS A 3 -46.47 -39.40 -13.47
N LEU A 4 -45.97 -38.80 -14.56
CA LEU A 4 -45.13 -37.59 -14.50
C LEU A 4 -45.95 -36.30 -14.32
N ARG A 5 -47.19 -36.26 -14.84
CA ARG A 5 -48.06 -35.07 -14.79
C ARG A 5 -48.66 -34.84 -13.39
N GLU A 6 -48.86 -35.89 -12.61
CA GLU A 6 -49.35 -35.77 -11.22
C GLU A 6 -48.30 -35.20 -10.26
N LYS A 7 -47.01 -35.55 -10.45
CA LYS A 7 -45.92 -35.01 -9.63
C LYS A 7 -45.73 -33.49 -9.81
N LEU A 8 -46.14 -32.92 -10.95
CA LEU A 8 -46.08 -31.48 -11.22
C LEU A 8 -47.28 -30.71 -10.64
N LYS A 9 -48.43 -31.35 -10.44
CA LYS A 9 -49.64 -30.74 -9.84
C LYS A 9 -49.57 -30.60 -8.32
N ASN A 10 -48.66 -31.33 -7.65
CA ASN A 10 -48.46 -31.25 -6.20
C ASN A 10 -47.44 -30.21 -5.74
N LYS A 11 -47.02 -29.29 -6.61
CA LYS A 11 -46.25 -28.12 -6.18
C LYS A 11 -47.21 -27.08 -5.59
N LYS A 12 -47.45 -27.16 -4.28
CA LYS A 12 -48.05 -26.04 -3.53
C LYS A 12 -47.14 -24.82 -3.75
N GLY A 13 -47.60 -23.87 -4.56
CA GLY A 13 -46.89 -22.64 -4.85
C GLY A 13 -46.83 -21.78 -3.58
N PHE A 14 -45.69 -21.14 -3.37
CA PHE A 14 -45.49 -20.16 -2.31
C PHE A 14 -46.50 -19.02 -2.48
N THR A 15 -47.18 -18.60 -1.41
CA THR A 15 -48.15 -17.51 -1.52
C THR A 15 -47.44 -16.17 -1.65
N LEU A 16 -48.01 -15.22 -2.41
CA LEU A 16 -47.45 -13.87 -2.50
C LEU A 16 -47.35 -13.19 -1.12
N VAL A 17 -48.31 -13.48 -0.23
CA VAL A 17 -48.35 -12.95 1.13
C VAL A 17 -47.17 -13.47 1.96
N GLU A 18 -46.81 -14.75 1.86
CA GLU A 18 -45.62 -15.27 2.55
C GLU A 18 -44.35 -14.56 2.09
N MET A 19 -44.21 -14.21 0.81
CA MET A 19 -43.01 -13.51 0.33
C MET A 19 -42.96 -12.06 0.82
N ILE A 20 -44.12 -11.40 0.94
CA ILE A 20 -44.19 -10.03 1.46
C ILE A 20 -43.78 -9.98 2.94
N VAL A 21 -44.23 -10.93 3.76
CA VAL A 21 -43.86 -10.99 5.18
C VAL A 21 -42.36 -11.27 5.35
N VAL A 22 -41.80 -12.19 4.54
CA VAL A 22 -40.37 -12.51 4.59
C VAL A 22 -39.51 -11.30 4.20
N LEU A 23 -39.86 -10.60 3.10
CA LEU A 23 -39.14 -9.40 2.68
C LEU A 23 -39.28 -8.25 3.70
N ALA A 24 -40.43 -8.14 4.37
CA ALA A 24 -40.62 -7.16 5.44
C ALA A 24 -39.67 -7.41 6.63
N ILE A 25 -39.53 -8.67 7.06
CA ILE A 25 -38.61 -9.02 8.15
C ILE A 25 -37.14 -8.85 7.72
N ILE A 26 -36.76 -9.29 6.51
CA ILE A 26 -35.41 -9.08 5.96
C ILE A 26 -35.08 -7.58 5.87
N GLY A 27 -36.04 -6.74 5.46
CA GLY A 27 -35.87 -5.30 5.41
C GLY A 27 -35.57 -4.68 6.78
N ILE A 28 -36.27 -5.11 7.83
CA ILE A 28 -36.00 -4.67 9.21
C ILE A 28 -34.60 -5.09 9.66
N LEU A 29 -34.19 -6.33 9.37
CA LEU A 29 -32.85 -6.82 9.74
C LEU A 29 -31.74 -6.06 9.02
N ILE A 30 -31.87 -5.84 7.71
CA ILE A 30 -30.90 -5.06 6.93
C ILE A 30 -30.81 -3.63 7.45
N ALA A 31 -31.95 -2.99 7.79
CA ALA A 31 -31.95 -1.63 8.32
C ALA A 31 -31.13 -1.49 9.62
N LEU A 32 -31.13 -2.51 10.48
CA LEU A 32 -30.33 -2.54 11.70
C LEU A 32 -28.85 -2.86 11.45
N VAL A 33 -28.56 -3.77 10.51
CA VAL A 33 -27.21 -4.35 10.32
C VAL A 33 -26.36 -3.55 9.33
N ALA A 34 -26.96 -2.99 8.28
CA ALA A 34 -26.27 -2.31 7.19
C ALA A 34 -25.29 -1.19 7.64
N PRO A 35 -25.64 -0.25 8.54
CA PRO A 35 -24.71 0.81 8.92
C PRO A 35 -23.48 0.27 9.66
N ASN A 36 -23.63 -0.78 10.45
CA ASN A 36 -22.53 -1.40 11.18
C ASN A 36 -21.60 -2.18 10.24
N MET A 37 -22.15 -2.95 9.29
CA MET A 37 -21.32 -3.66 8.31
C MET A 37 -20.49 -2.71 7.43
N ALA A 38 -21.06 -1.58 7.01
CA ALA A 38 -20.33 -0.60 6.21
C ALA A 38 -19.10 -0.05 6.96
N ARG A 39 -19.21 0.19 8.29
CA ARG A 39 -18.09 0.60 9.13
C ARG A 39 -17.04 -0.50 9.27
N ILE A 40 -17.44 -1.73 9.57
CA ILE A 40 -16.52 -2.87 9.74
C ILE A 40 -15.72 -3.12 8.45
N ILE A 41 -16.35 -3.02 7.28
CA ILE A 41 -15.66 -3.19 6.00
C ILE A 41 -14.61 -2.08 5.81
N LYS A 42 -14.96 -0.83 6.11
CA LYS A 42 -14.03 0.31 6.03
C LYS A 42 -12.85 0.14 6.98
N ASP A 43 -13.10 -0.21 8.23
CA ASP A 43 -12.06 -0.42 9.25
C ASP A 43 -11.16 -1.60 8.87
N GLY A 44 -11.73 -2.65 8.29
CA GLY A 44 -10.99 -3.81 7.75
C GLY A 44 -10.08 -3.43 6.59
N GLN A 45 -10.55 -2.56 5.68
CA GLN A 45 -9.73 -2.03 4.59
C GLN A 45 -8.58 -1.16 5.13
N GLU A 46 -8.86 -0.26 6.06
CA GLU A 46 -7.84 0.58 6.71
C GLU A 46 -6.76 -0.24 7.41
N THR A 47 -7.18 -1.27 8.16
CA THR A 47 -6.26 -2.18 8.85
C THR A 47 -5.41 -2.96 7.86
N SER A 48 -6.01 -3.45 6.77
CA SER A 48 -5.30 -4.12 5.69
C SER A 48 -4.29 -3.20 5.01
N ASP A 49 -4.68 -1.96 4.71
CA ASP A 49 -3.81 -0.98 4.05
C ASP A 49 -2.62 -0.60 4.97
N ALA A 50 -2.86 -0.43 6.27
CA ALA A 50 -1.80 -0.22 7.25
C ALA A 50 -0.85 -1.43 7.37
N ALA A 51 -1.39 -2.65 7.34
CA ALA A 51 -0.60 -3.87 7.36
C ALA A 51 0.28 -3.99 6.10
N LYS A 52 -0.27 -3.71 4.91
CA LYS A 52 0.50 -3.67 3.66
C LYS A 52 1.63 -2.65 3.74
N ALA A 53 1.36 -1.44 4.22
CA ALA A 53 2.40 -0.42 4.43
C ALA A 53 3.44 -0.88 5.47
N LYS A 54 3.08 -1.63 6.51
CA LYS A 54 4.09 -2.15 7.42
C LYS A 54 4.95 -3.25 6.80
N THR A 55 4.33 -4.20 6.09
CA THR A 55 5.02 -5.31 5.41
C THR A 55 5.99 -4.79 4.35
N ALA A 56 5.57 -3.84 3.51
CA ALA A 56 6.44 -3.30 2.49
C ALA A 56 7.57 -2.44 3.07
N LEU A 57 7.37 -1.77 4.22
CA LEU A 57 8.44 -1.06 4.93
C LEU A 57 9.50 -2.05 5.42
N THR A 58 9.10 -3.13 6.09
CA THR A 58 10.03 -4.14 6.60
C THR A 58 10.83 -4.79 5.47
N ALA A 59 10.19 -5.08 4.33
CA ALA A 59 10.87 -5.63 3.18
C ALA A 59 11.88 -4.64 2.56
N ALA A 60 11.49 -3.37 2.42
CA ALA A 60 12.38 -2.31 1.94
C ALA A 60 13.58 -2.11 2.88
N GLN A 61 13.37 -2.16 4.20
CA GLN A 61 14.43 -2.10 5.20
C GLN A 61 15.40 -3.29 5.07
N ALA A 62 14.88 -4.51 4.94
CA ALA A 62 15.72 -5.70 4.77
C ALA A 62 16.57 -5.64 3.50
N TYR A 63 15.98 -5.19 2.39
CA TYR A 63 16.71 -4.97 1.14
C TYR A 63 17.79 -3.90 1.31
N ALA A 64 17.44 -2.74 1.86
CA ALA A 64 18.37 -1.65 2.12
C ALA A 64 19.57 -2.06 2.96
N THR A 65 19.33 -2.77 4.07
CA THR A 65 20.39 -3.28 4.94
C THR A 65 21.34 -4.21 4.19
N ARG A 66 20.82 -5.10 3.34
CA ARG A 66 21.66 -5.97 2.51
C ARG A 66 22.47 -5.19 1.49
N GLN A 67 21.89 -4.19 0.83
CA GLN A 67 22.60 -3.40 -0.17
C GLN A 67 23.74 -2.58 0.46
N VAL A 68 23.47 -1.94 1.60
CA VAL A 68 24.49 -1.21 2.37
C VAL A 68 25.59 -2.17 2.85
N ALA A 69 25.23 -3.37 3.34
CA ALA A 69 26.21 -4.39 3.71
C ALA A 69 27.05 -4.90 2.52
N ALA A 70 26.48 -4.89 1.31
CA ALA A 70 27.18 -5.21 0.07
C ALA A 70 28.03 -4.03 -0.47
N GLY A 71 28.18 -2.94 0.30
CA GLY A 71 29.02 -1.79 -0.05
C GLY A 71 28.36 -0.80 -1.02
N ARG A 72 27.03 -0.86 -1.21
CA ARG A 72 26.29 0.12 -2.00
C ARG A 72 25.92 1.33 -1.17
N SER A 73 25.86 2.49 -1.81
CA SER A 73 25.41 3.74 -1.21
C SER A 73 24.04 4.14 -1.76
N ALA A 74 23.22 4.72 -0.90
CA ALA A 74 21.96 5.30 -1.34
C ALA A 74 22.22 6.54 -2.19
N THR A 75 21.63 6.54 -3.38
CA THR A 75 21.86 7.58 -4.39
C THR A 75 20.51 8.20 -4.74
N PRO A 76 20.22 9.43 -4.26
CA PRO A 76 18.96 10.08 -4.59
C PRO A 76 18.90 10.36 -6.10
N ALA A 77 17.75 10.09 -6.71
CA ALA A 77 17.48 10.60 -8.05
C ALA A 77 17.36 12.13 -8.02
N ALA A 78 17.73 12.79 -9.13
CA ALA A 78 17.65 14.24 -9.24
C ALA A 78 16.23 14.73 -8.94
N GLY A 79 16.11 15.68 -8.01
CA GLY A 79 14.81 16.24 -7.60
C GLY A 79 14.01 15.41 -6.60
N SER A 80 14.51 14.26 -6.13
CA SER A 80 13.80 13.40 -5.17
C SER A 80 14.05 13.75 -3.69
N GLY A 81 14.87 14.77 -3.41
CA GLY A 81 15.15 15.23 -2.05
C GLY A 81 13.87 15.67 -1.33
N VAL A 82 13.76 15.33 -0.05
CA VAL A 82 12.54 15.52 0.75
C VAL A 82 12.83 16.37 2.00
N GLY A 83 11.81 17.07 2.48
CA GLY A 83 11.86 17.85 3.72
C GLY A 83 12.38 19.27 3.54
N THR A 84 12.60 19.96 4.66
CA THR A 84 13.01 21.38 4.69
C THR A 84 14.49 21.58 5.02
N ALA A 85 15.22 20.50 5.31
CA ALA A 85 16.66 20.56 5.58
C ALA A 85 17.45 20.89 4.30
N THR A 86 18.50 21.71 4.44
CA THR A 86 19.43 22.05 3.34
C THR A 86 20.86 21.73 3.77
N PRO A 87 21.53 20.72 3.19
CA PRO A 87 21.02 19.79 2.18
C PRO A 87 19.96 18.84 2.74
N ALA A 88 19.10 18.30 1.87
CA ALA A 88 18.09 17.31 2.25
C ALA A 88 18.76 16.06 2.84
N THR A 89 18.20 15.54 3.94
CA THR A 89 18.75 14.38 4.67
C THR A 89 18.13 13.05 4.22
N ALA A 90 17.05 13.12 3.43
CA ALA A 90 16.37 11.97 2.88
C ALA A 90 15.83 12.29 1.49
N PHE A 91 15.42 11.25 0.78
CA PHE A 91 14.76 11.33 -0.50
C PHE A 91 13.60 10.34 -0.56
N VAL A 92 12.66 10.59 -1.46
CA VAL A 92 11.48 9.74 -1.67
C VAL A 92 11.58 9.01 -2.99
N ILE A 93 11.20 7.73 -3.01
CA ILE A 93 11.12 6.93 -4.23
C ILE A 93 9.84 6.12 -4.27
N GLU A 94 9.32 5.91 -5.48
CA GLU A 94 8.25 4.93 -5.70
C GLU A 94 8.81 3.51 -5.52
N LEU A 95 8.10 2.69 -4.76
CA LEU A 95 8.46 1.33 -4.44
C LEU A 95 8.15 0.41 -5.63
N THR A 96 9.10 0.35 -6.55
CA THR A 96 9.11 -0.57 -7.70
C THR A 96 10.48 -1.22 -7.78
N ASP A 97 10.57 -2.36 -8.47
CA ASP A 97 11.83 -3.10 -8.60
C ASP A 97 12.94 -2.21 -9.19
N ASP A 98 12.67 -1.58 -10.34
CA ASP A 98 13.65 -0.72 -11.04
C ASP A 98 14.10 0.48 -10.19
N LYS A 99 13.16 1.13 -9.48
CA LYS A 99 13.48 2.32 -8.68
C LYS A 99 14.25 1.95 -7.42
N MET A 100 13.92 0.84 -6.76
CA MET A 100 14.67 0.33 -5.61
C MET A 100 16.07 -0.14 -6.01
N LYS A 101 16.23 -0.72 -7.20
CA LYS A 101 17.54 -1.04 -7.76
C LYS A 101 18.38 0.21 -8.01
N ALA A 102 17.79 1.22 -8.64
CA ALA A 102 18.44 2.49 -8.94
C ALA A 102 18.79 3.31 -7.69
N ALA A 103 18.05 3.14 -6.59
CA ALA A 103 18.29 3.86 -5.34
C ALA A 103 19.58 3.44 -4.63
N TYR A 104 20.11 2.24 -4.90
CA TYR A 104 21.34 1.73 -4.28
C TYR A 104 22.38 1.44 -5.35
N THR A 105 23.44 2.25 -5.40
CA THR A 105 24.48 2.14 -6.43
C THR A 105 25.87 1.92 -5.83
N VAL A 106 26.77 1.37 -6.63
CA VAL A 106 28.21 1.41 -6.35
C VAL A 106 28.85 2.40 -7.33
N THR A 107 29.65 3.33 -6.81
CA THR A 107 30.51 4.19 -7.62
C THR A 107 31.93 3.61 -7.60
N PRO A 108 32.54 3.30 -8.76
CA PRO A 108 33.91 2.81 -8.81
C PRO A 108 34.90 3.78 -8.16
N ALA A 109 35.91 3.24 -7.47
CA ALA A 109 37.02 4.04 -6.96
C ALA A 109 37.75 4.72 -8.14
N GLY A 110 37.90 6.05 -8.07
CA GLY A 110 38.50 6.87 -9.15
C GLY A 110 37.50 7.70 -9.97
N GLY A 111 36.21 7.61 -9.65
CA GLY A 111 35.15 8.30 -10.40
C GLY A 111 34.76 7.51 -11.65
N GLY A 112 33.45 7.49 -11.96
CA GLY A 112 32.89 6.71 -13.05
C GLY A 112 31.38 6.64 -12.96
N THR A 113 30.74 5.95 -13.91
CA THR A 113 29.29 5.77 -13.93
C THR A 113 28.85 4.88 -12.76
N ALA A 114 27.96 5.38 -11.91
CA ALA A 114 27.37 4.61 -10.83
C ALA A 114 26.59 3.41 -11.38
N THR A 115 26.80 2.23 -10.80
CA THR A 115 26.12 1.00 -11.21
C THR A 115 25.04 0.64 -10.19
N ALA A 116 23.80 0.50 -10.65
CA ALA A 116 22.66 0.14 -9.82
C ALA A 116 22.77 -1.28 -9.22
N SER A 117 21.95 -1.56 -8.21
CA SER A 117 21.75 -2.91 -7.72
C SER A 117 21.15 -3.82 -8.79
N THR A 118 21.57 -5.09 -8.81
CA THR A 118 20.98 -6.15 -9.63
C THR A 118 20.00 -7.02 -8.85
N ASP A 119 20.02 -6.95 -7.51
CA ASP A 119 19.18 -7.75 -6.62
C ASP A 119 17.71 -7.37 -6.84
N GLU A 120 16.85 -8.37 -7.07
CA GLU A 120 15.41 -8.16 -7.26
C GLU A 120 14.74 -7.79 -5.94
N PHE A 121 14.09 -6.62 -5.93
CA PHE A 121 13.29 -6.17 -4.80
C PHE A 121 11.85 -6.66 -4.91
N MET A 122 11.24 -6.56 -6.11
CA MET A 122 9.88 -7.05 -6.36
C MET A 122 9.85 -8.02 -7.54
N SER A 123 9.15 -9.15 -7.37
CA SER A 123 8.91 -10.10 -8.46
C SER A 123 7.55 -10.79 -8.33
N GLN A 124 7.01 -11.26 -9.46
CA GLN A 124 5.82 -12.14 -9.50
C GLN A 124 6.16 -13.59 -9.20
N SER A 125 7.44 -13.98 -9.31
CA SER A 125 7.92 -15.34 -9.12
C SER A 125 9.40 -15.35 -8.71
N GLY A 126 9.77 -16.07 -7.64
CA GLY A 126 11.17 -16.25 -7.23
C GLY A 126 11.53 -15.61 -5.89
N ASP A 127 12.83 -15.33 -5.71
CA ASP A 127 13.50 -14.97 -4.44
C ASP A 127 13.51 -13.45 -4.16
N ALA A 128 12.40 -12.75 -4.38
CA ALA A 128 12.29 -11.31 -4.14
C ALA A 128 11.81 -10.97 -2.72
N TYR A 129 12.05 -9.73 -2.29
CA TYR A 129 11.65 -9.22 -0.97
C TYR A 129 10.15 -8.95 -0.85
N LEU A 130 9.51 -8.58 -1.96
CA LEU A 130 8.07 -8.37 -2.04
C LEU A 130 7.49 -8.97 -3.31
N ASN A 131 6.24 -9.40 -3.20
CA ASN A 131 5.46 -9.75 -4.38
C ASN A 131 4.92 -8.47 -5.04
N THR A 132 4.92 -8.38 -6.37
CA THR A 132 4.34 -7.22 -7.08
C THR A 132 2.85 -7.05 -6.82
N ASN A 133 2.14 -8.10 -6.39
CA ASN A 133 0.71 -8.07 -6.07
C ASN A 133 0.39 -7.30 -4.77
N VAL A 134 1.40 -6.83 -4.03
CA VAL A 134 1.20 -6.04 -2.80
C VAL A 134 0.46 -4.73 -3.10
N VAL A 135 0.64 -4.20 -4.32
CA VAL A 135 -0.03 -3.01 -4.85
C VAL A 135 -0.91 -3.43 -6.03
N SER A 136 -2.14 -2.91 -6.10
CA SER A 136 -3.12 -3.32 -7.11
C SER A 136 -3.76 -2.10 -7.77
N GLY A 137 -3.94 -2.15 -9.09
CA GLY A 137 -4.51 -1.03 -9.84
C GLY A 137 -3.63 0.22 -9.75
N ASP A 138 -4.24 1.34 -9.39
CA ASP A 138 -3.58 2.66 -9.27
C ASP A 138 -2.96 2.91 -7.87
N ASP A 139 -2.98 1.90 -7.00
CA ASP A 139 -2.34 1.99 -5.69
C ASP A 139 -0.81 1.98 -5.83
N LYS A 140 -0.14 2.84 -5.07
CA LYS A 140 1.33 3.01 -5.09
C LYS A 140 1.91 3.11 -3.69
N LEU A 141 3.12 2.62 -3.53
CA LEU A 141 3.90 2.74 -2.29
C LEU A 141 5.10 3.64 -2.55
N TYR A 142 5.42 4.50 -1.59
CA TYR A 142 6.56 5.41 -1.65
C TYR A 142 7.41 5.28 -0.40
N ALA A 143 8.69 5.01 -0.55
CA ALA A 143 9.64 4.86 0.55
C ALA A 143 10.46 6.13 0.74
N TYR A 144 10.64 6.53 1.99
CA TYR A 144 11.63 7.54 2.38
C TYR A 144 12.93 6.85 2.77
N ILE A 145 14.02 7.23 2.12
CA ILE A 145 15.34 6.67 2.34
C ILE A 145 16.28 7.81 2.76
N SER A 146 17.03 7.59 3.85
CA SER A 146 18.05 8.55 4.29
C SER A 146 19.23 8.57 3.32
N ASN A 147 20.04 9.62 3.36
CA ASN A 147 21.29 9.67 2.60
C ASN A 147 22.31 8.60 3.04
N GLU A 148 22.20 8.04 4.25
CA GLU A 148 22.97 6.87 4.69
C GLU A 148 22.40 5.53 4.17
N GLY A 149 21.23 5.58 3.52
CA GLY A 149 20.58 4.43 2.90
C GLY A 149 19.64 3.63 3.79
N ALA A 150 19.27 4.15 4.95
CA ALA A 150 18.26 3.55 5.80
C ALA A 150 16.85 3.91 5.31
N VAL A 151 15.96 2.91 5.18
CA VAL A 151 14.54 3.16 4.89
C VAL A 151 13.83 3.58 6.19
N MET A 152 13.36 4.83 6.23
CA MET A 152 12.81 5.46 7.43
C MET A 152 11.31 5.24 7.57
N GLY A 153 10.58 5.39 6.47
CA GLY A 153 9.13 5.34 6.47
C GLY A 153 8.59 5.10 5.08
N MET A 154 7.29 4.84 5.01
CA MET A 154 6.61 4.52 3.78
C MET A 154 5.20 5.09 3.75
N VAL A 155 4.79 5.59 2.59
CA VAL A 155 3.46 6.10 2.30
C VAL A 155 2.79 5.17 1.31
N TYR A 156 1.58 4.75 1.62
CA TYR A 156 0.72 4.00 0.72
C TYR A 156 -0.41 4.91 0.22
N VAL A 157 -0.54 5.04 -1.11
CA VAL A 157 -1.48 5.97 -1.74
C VAL A 157 -2.34 5.29 -2.80
N ASN A 158 -3.53 5.82 -3.02
CA ASN A 158 -4.31 5.62 -4.24
C ASN A 158 -4.25 6.91 -5.06
N GLY A 159 -3.57 6.89 -6.21
CA GLY A 159 -3.23 8.12 -6.94
C GLY A 159 -2.34 9.04 -6.11
N THR A 160 -2.91 10.09 -5.51
CA THR A 160 -2.23 11.00 -4.57
C THR A 160 -2.82 10.97 -3.16
N ARG A 161 -3.90 10.20 -2.92
CA ARG A 161 -4.56 10.17 -1.62
C ARG A 161 -3.91 9.14 -0.71
N VAL A 162 -3.50 9.56 0.48
CA VAL A 162 -2.89 8.66 1.47
C VAL A 162 -3.93 7.68 2.00
N LYS A 163 -3.63 6.38 1.88
CA LYS A 163 -4.42 5.29 2.46
C LYS A 163 -3.85 4.87 3.81
N ALA A 164 -2.53 4.77 3.90
CA ALA A 164 -1.81 4.41 5.12
C ALA A 164 -0.37 4.91 5.10
N VAL A 165 0.23 4.99 6.27
CA VAL A 165 1.64 5.36 6.49
C VAL A 165 2.27 4.42 7.52
N ALA A 166 3.56 4.14 7.39
CA ALA A 166 4.31 3.28 8.32
C ALA A 166 5.75 3.76 8.54
N GLY A 167 6.25 3.68 9.78
CA GLY A 167 7.61 4.11 10.13
C GLY A 167 7.66 5.57 10.57
N PHE A 168 8.70 6.28 10.15
CA PHE A 168 8.93 7.66 10.54
C PHE A 168 9.02 8.59 9.33
N ALA A 169 8.44 9.78 9.47
CA ALA A 169 8.59 10.86 8.51
C ALA A 169 9.96 11.53 8.65
N PRO A 170 10.67 11.81 7.55
CA PRO A 170 11.77 12.75 7.56
C PRO A 170 11.32 14.15 8.01
N THR A 171 12.25 14.95 8.52
CA THR A 171 11.94 16.29 9.03
C THR A 171 11.36 17.19 7.93
N GLY A 172 10.20 17.79 8.19
CA GLY A 172 9.58 18.79 7.32
C GLY A 172 8.77 18.24 6.16
N VAL A 173 8.46 16.93 6.12
CA VAL A 173 7.61 16.34 5.06
C VAL A 173 6.12 16.30 5.45
N THR A 174 5.81 16.45 6.74
CA THR A 174 4.45 16.53 7.28
C THR A 174 4.48 17.35 8.57
N ALA A 175 3.38 18.04 8.88
CA ALA A 175 3.20 18.72 10.17
C ALA A 175 2.70 17.79 11.28
N ASP A 176 1.98 16.72 10.90
CA ASP A 176 1.49 15.71 11.84
C ASP A 176 2.50 14.57 12.00
N ASN A 177 2.39 13.83 13.11
CA ASN A 177 3.09 12.56 13.25
C ASN A 177 2.72 11.61 12.10
N PHE A 178 3.65 10.72 11.76
CA PHE A 178 3.46 9.72 10.71
C PHE A 178 2.52 8.60 11.19
N ASP A 179 1.25 8.96 11.37
CA ASP A 179 0.17 8.11 11.83
C ASP A 179 -0.91 8.03 10.75
N SER A 180 -1.35 6.81 10.46
CA SER A 180 -2.40 6.57 9.45
C SER A 180 -3.73 7.19 9.86
N ALA A 181 -3.99 7.33 11.16
CA ALA A 181 -5.23 7.96 11.63
C ALA A 181 -5.31 9.46 11.30
N THR A 182 -4.17 10.16 11.28
CA THR A 182 -4.11 11.62 11.05
C THR A 182 -3.85 11.98 9.59
N LEU A 183 -3.07 11.15 8.89
CA LEU A 183 -2.62 11.43 7.53
C LEU A 183 -3.48 10.80 6.45
N LYS A 184 -4.40 9.89 6.81
CA LYS A 184 -5.34 9.33 5.84
C LYS A 184 -6.10 10.45 5.12
N ASP A 185 -6.38 10.22 3.84
CA ASP A 185 -7.15 11.12 2.98
C ASP A 185 -6.48 12.48 2.69
N LYS A 186 -5.28 12.73 3.21
CA LYS A 186 -4.42 13.84 2.81
C LYS A 186 -3.79 13.60 1.45
N THR A 187 -3.29 14.68 0.85
CA THR A 187 -2.65 14.66 -0.46
C THR A 187 -1.16 14.45 -0.29
N PHE A 188 -0.64 13.40 -0.92
CA PHE A 188 0.79 13.14 -1.03
C PHE A 188 1.30 13.68 -2.37
N ASN A 189 2.40 14.42 -2.33
CA ASN A 189 3.11 14.88 -3.51
C ASN A 189 4.34 13.99 -3.76
N PRO A 190 4.34 13.13 -4.80
CA PRO A 190 5.45 12.22 -5.06
C PRO A 190 6.74 12.90 -5.51
N ALA A 191 6.68 14.17 -5.95
CA ALA A 191 7.87 14.89 -6.43
C ALA A 191 8.76 15.36 -5.27
N ASN A 192 8.17 15.79 -4.17
CA ASN A 192 8.88 16.33 -3.00
C ASN A 192 8.58 15.57 -1.71
N GLY A 193 7.79 14.49 -1.78
CA GLY A 193 7.39 13.61 -0.69
C GLY A 193 6.63 14.28 0.45
N VAL A 194 6.06 15.47 0.24
CA VAL A 194 5.28 16.19 1.26
C VAL A 194 3.85 15.66 1.31
N ILE A 195 3.30 15.58 2.53
CA ILE A 195 1.89 15.25 2.80
C ILE A 195 1.18 16.53 3.30
N SER A 196 0.11 16.93 2.62
CA SER A 196 -0.70 18.13 2.91
C SER A 196 -2.19 17.81 2.96
#